data_AF-A0AAW6M0T5-F1
#
_entry.id   AF-A0AAW6M0T5-F1
#
_cell.length_a   1.000
_cell.length_b   1.000
_cell.length_c   1.000
_cell.angle_alpha   90.00
_cell.angle_beta   90.00
_cell.angle_gamma   90.00
#
_symmetry.space_group_name_H-M   'P 1'
#
loop_
_entity.id
_entity.type
_entity.pdbx_description
1 polymer ?
#
loop_
_entity_poly.entity_id
_entity_poly.type
_entity_poly.pdbx_seq_one_letter_code
_entity_poly.pdbx_strand_id
1 'polypeptide(L)'
;MKLKHFFFFALLLQGMTIVHATTVQKLLLKNGSELEGYISMQRPGKDFTFIAEKAIIYMPGTEIKSIVDHEVSIKQLSFGWIEWAEKNDAFEGLGDNRILILSDIITKERTISRVRILEKGAKIKYLEMNNNSYSLNWDTIAVVKAEKRLKTALTGINRIYKLENGQEYEGQYVEEVPGKTLSLYQDNGVVEVFETDKVVRYSMRKINPSQDLFEQNELLDIVLLKDNSMLKGIIVEHNFNAKAASGNYLLLQKESGEIQSIDFSDIEEYRKEVNPKFKPLFDILLREGELVVDRQQTKTLKVEEEDSYIILPNDTCSVMIKRKQPVTEVTIETRFTDNNQNQTLEIVKAKKRMDKKKKISFFAFTYEDIVKSNIHPLSVQTSINKTTKLVYSIDNTGLYVIYNPQKKTVIPFEVK
;
A
#
# COMPACT_ATOMS: atom_id res chain seq x y z
N MET A 1 3.23 40.89 -0.82
CA MET A 1 2.37 39.70 -0.82
C MET A 1 3.10 38.55 -1.53
N LYS A 2 4.14 37.99 -0.88
CA LYS A 2 4.97 36.90 -1.44
C LYS A 2 5.56 36.10 -0.27
N LEU A 3 4.80 35.20 0.34
CA LEU A 3 5.34 34.06 1.11
C LEU A 3 4.22 33.08 1.55
N LYS A 4 3.51 32.48 0.59
CA LYS A 4 2.75 31.25 0.84
C LYS A 4 3.13 30.21 -0.22
N HIS A 5 4.37 29.73 -0.16
CA HIS A 5 4.80 28.57 -0.96
C HIS A 5 5.42 27.58 0.02
N PHE A 6 4.56 26.95 0.83
CA PHE A 6 4.92 25.75 1.59
C PHE A 6 4.27 24.57 0.89
N PHE A 7 5.10 23.68 0.37
CA PHE A 7 4.69 22.40 -0.20
C PHE A 7 5.17 21.28 0.71
N PHE A 8 4.51 20.13 0.66
CA PHE A 8 4.72 19.02 1.57
C PHE A 8 5.19 17.77 0.80
N PHE A 9 6.23 17.09 1.32
CA PHE A 9 6.44 15.62 1.43
C PHE A 9 7.68 14.96 0.80
N ALA A 10 8.51 14.23 1.58
CA ALA A 10 9.89 13.82 1.29
C ALA A 10 10.33 12.32 1.52
N LEU A 11 11.59 11.89 1.17
CA LEU A 11 12.47 10.81 1.78
C LEU A 11 13.89 10.64 1.11
N LEU A 12 14.98 10.02 1.66
CA LEU A 12 16.04 9.12 1.04
C LEU A 12 16.92 8.43 2.11
N LEU A 13 17.54 7.31 1.72
CA LEU A 13 18.24 6.30 2.52
C LEU A 13 19.64 5.95 1.94
N GLN A 14 20.55 5.43 2.79
CA GLN A 14 21.59 4.47 2.40
C GLN A 14 21.75 3.39 3.48
N GLY A 15 21.78 2.12 3.06
CA GLY A 15 22.11 0.95 3.90
C GLY A 15 21.30 -0.30 3.51
N MET A 16 21.98 -1.34 3.02
CA MET A 16 21.39 -2.49 2.31
C MET A 16 20.41 -3.32 3.13
N THR A 17 19.16 -3.39 2.68
CA THR A 17 18.32 -4.61 2.59
C THR A 17 17.25 -4.34 1.54
N ILE A 18 16.82 -5.38 0.81
CA ILE A 18 15.75 -5.28 -0.20
C ILE A 18 14.45 -4.96 0.54
N VAL A 19 14.17 -3.68 0.75
CA VAL A 19 12.86 -3.18 1.16
C VAL A 19 12.25 -2.57 -0.10
N HIS A 20 11.07 -3.06 -0.51
CA HIS A 20 10.27 -2.42 -1.55
C HIS A 20 10.08 -0.95 -1.15
N ALA A 21 10.90 -0.08 -1.74
CA ALA A 21 10.78 1.35 -1.54
C ALA A 21 9.39 1.76 -2.06
N THR A 22 8.67 2.52 -1.25
CA THR A 22 7.24 2.79 -1.47
C THR A 22 7.14 4.02 -2.35
N THR A 23 6.71 3.84 -3.60
CA THR A 23 6.34 4.96 -4.46
C THR A 23 5.16 5.70 -3.84
N VAL A 24 5.43 6.83 -3.18
CA VAL A 24 4.40 7.62 -2.48
C VAL A 24 3.75 8.63 -3.42
N GLN A 25 4.52 9.13 -4.38
CA GLN A 25 4.13 10.24 -5.25
C GLN A 25 4.66 10.09 -6.67
N LYS A 26 3.99 10.78 -7.59
CA LYS A 26 4.42 11.00 -8.96
C LYS A 26 4.59 12.49 -9.20
N LEU A 27 5.79 12.91 -9.58
CA LEU A 27 6.12 14.28 -9.96
C LEU A 27 6.14 14.40 -11.48
N LEU A 28 5.25 15.21 -12.05
CA LEU A 28 5.28 15.56 -13.47
C LEU A 28 5.96 16.92 -13.64
N LEU A 29 6.98 16.96 -14.48
CA LEU A 29 7.71 18.17 -14.83
C LEU A 29 7.14 18.81 -16.10
N LYS A 30 7.33 20.13 -16.26
CA LYS A 30 6.82 20.90 -17.40
C LYS A 30 7.41 20.48 -18.75
N ASN A 31 8.57 19.83 -18.76
CA ASN A 31 9.18 19.28 -19.97
C ASN A 31 8.59 17.90 -20.36
N GLY A 32 7.67 17.35 -19.56
CA GLY A 32 7.04 16.05 -19.76
C GLY A 32 7.68 14.91 -18.97
N SER A 33 8.82 15.13 -18.29
CA SER A 33 9.43 14.09 -17.45
C SER A 33 8.53 13.72 -16.27
N GLU A 34 8.57 12.46 -15.88
CA GLU A 34 7.79 11.90 -14.78
C GLU A 34 8.72 11.18 -13.81
N LEU A 35 8.65 11.51 -12.51
CA LEU A 35 9.42 10.86 -11.46
C LEU A 35 8.47 10.18 -10.48
N GLU A 36 8.71 8.93 -10.14
CA GLU A 36 7.92 8.14 -9.18
C GLU A 36 8.77 7.88 -7.93
N GLY A 37 8.32 8.41 -6.78
CA GLY A 37 9.05 8.39 -5.51
C GLY A 37 8.56 9.47 -4.53
N TYR A 38 9.44 10.33 -4.01
CA TYR A 38 9.12 11.37 -3.01
C TYR A 38 10.16 12.52 -2.98
N ILE A 39 9.84 13.67 -2.38
CA ILE A 39 10.71 14.87 -2.35
C ILE A 39 11.71 14.87 -1.16
N SER A 40 12.77 14.04 -1.04
CA SER A 40 13.75 14.00 0.13
C SER A 40 13.94 15.20 1.01
N MET A 41 14.08 16.36 0.42
CA MET A 41 14.55 17.54 1.07
C MET A 41 13.94 18.73 0.37
N GLN A 42 13.52 19.70 1.16
CA GLN A 42 13.05 20.97 0.65
C GLN A 42 13.59 22.08 1.53
N ARG A 43 14.10 23.12 0.86
CA ARG A 43 14.42 24.39 1.48
C ARG A 43 13.37 25.40 1.02
N PRO A 44 12.48 25.87 1.91
CA PRO A 44 11.38 26.74 1.52
C PRO A 44 11.83 27.92 0.67
N GLY A 45 11.24 28.06 -0.52
CA GLY A 45 11.55 29.14 -1.46
C GLY A 45 12.90 29.06 -2.17
N LYS A 46 13.68 27.98 -1.98
CA LYS A 46 14.97 27.77 -2.66
C LYS A 46 14.86 26.63 -3.68
N ASP A 47 14.95 25.39 -3.21
CA ASP A 47 14.98 24.20 -4.03
C ASP A 47 14.44 22.98 -3.28
N PHE A 48 14.39 21.87 -4.00
CA PHE A 48 14.08 20.58 -3.42
C PHE A 48 14.86 19.46 -4.13
N THR A 49 14.99 18.34 -3.44
CA THR A 49 15.55 17.12 -4.01
C THR A 49 14.47 16.05 -4.03
N PHE A 50 14.24 15.46 -5.20
CA PHE A 50 13.34 14.33 -5.39
C PHE A 50 14.13 13.06 -5.57
N ILE A 51 13.65 11.96 -5.00
CA ILE A 51 14.20 10.65 -5.31
C ILE A 51 13.16 9.84 -6.00
N ALA A 52 13.60 9.34 -7.15
CA ALA A 52 12.82 8.47 -7.97
C ALA A 52 13.37 7.05 -7.85
N GLU A 53 12.47 6.11 -7.64
CA GLU A 53 12.70 4.67 -7.84
C GLU A 53 12.53 4.33 -9.32
N LYS A 54 11.68 5.10 -10.00
CA LYS A 54 11.41 5.00 -11.42
C LYS A 54 11.23 6.39 -12.01
N ALA A 55 11.84 6.65 -13.14
CA ALA A 55 11.74 7.93 -13.82
C ALA A 55 11.60 7.74 -15.33
N ILE A 56 10.72 8.51 -15.94
CA ILE A 56 10.65 8.70 -17.38
C ILE A 56 11.19 10.11 -17.65
N ILE A 57 12.33 10.20 -18.32
CA ILE A 57 13.01 11.46 -18.55
C ILE A 57 12.90 11.85 -20.03
N TYR A 58 12.54 13.11 -20.26
CA TYR A 58 12.62 13.78 -21.55
C TYR A 58 13.87 14.66 -21.62
N MET A 59 14.69 14.45 -22.65
CA MET A 59 15.94 15.17 -22.90
C MET A 59 16.03 15.62 -24.37
N PRO A 60 16.51 16.84 -24.66
CA PRO A 60 16.81 17.26 -26.03
C PRO A 60 17.88 16.36 -26.67
N GLY A 61 17.69 15.95 -27.92
CA GLY A 61 18.67 15.12 -28.63
C GLY A 61 20.03 15.79 -28.79
N THR A 62 20.08 17.13 -28.77
CA THR A 62 21.30 17.94 -28.82
C THR A 62 22.21 17.81 -27.59
N GLU A 63 21.70 17.29 -26.47
CA GLU A 63 22.48 17.07 -25.24
C GLU A 63 23.24 15.73 -25.25
N ILE A 64 22.96 14.87 -26.23
CA ILE A 64 23.44 13.50 -26.30
C ILE A 64 24.60 13.42 -27.28
N LYS A 65 25.73 12.86 -26.81
CA LYS A 65 26.89 12.58 -27.65
C LYS A 65 26.74 11.23 -28.34
N SER A 66 26.33 10.21 -27.60
CA SER A 66 26.15 8.85 -28.12
C SER A 66 25.26 8.02 -27.20
N ILE A 67 24.77 6.90 -27.73
CA ILE A 67 23.99 5.89 -27.01
C ILE A 67 24.63 4.54 -27.31
N VAL A 68 24.86 3.74 -26.28
CA VAL A 68 25.43 2.39 -26.38
C VAL A 68 24.39 1.41 -25.87
N ASP A 69 23.98 0.47 -26.72
CA ASP A 69 22.97 -0.54 -26.39
C ASP A 69 23.62 -1.82 -25.86
N HIS A 70 22.95 -2.45 -24.89
CA HIS A 70 23.39 -3.66 -24.22
C HIS A 70 22.25 -4.67 -24.16
N GLU A 71 22.52 -5.89 -24.62
CA GLU A 71 21.61 -7.02 -24.47
C GLU A 71 21.70 -7.58 -23.04
N VAL A 72 20.62 -7.44 -22.26
CA VAL A 72 20.58 -7.91 -20.88
C VAL A 72 19.64 -9.10 -20.77
N SER A 73 20.18 -10.25 -20.39
CA SER A 73 19.38 -11.47 -20.17
C SER A 73 18.34 -11.26 -19.07
N ILE A 74 17.14 -11.82 -19.25
CA ILE A 74 16.07 -11.83 -18.24
C ILE A 74 16.54 -12.32 -16.86
N LYS A 75 17.52 -13.24 -16.83
CA LYS A 75 18.11 -13.79 -15.60
C LYS A 75 18.94 -12.78 -14.80
N GLN A 76 19.33 -11.67 -15.42
CA GLN A 76 20.14 -10.59 -14.83
C GLN A 76 19.32 -9.33 -14.54
N LEU A 77 18.04 -9.30 -14.94
CA LEU A 77 17.16 -8.18 -14.70
C LEU A 77 16.60 -8.20 -13.28
N SER A 78 16.38 -7.01 -12.72
CA SER A 78 15.58 -6.88 -11.50
C SER A 78 14.12 -7.21 -11.80
N PHE A 79 13.37 -7.57 -10.76
CA PHE A 79 11.92 -7.82 -10.88
C PHE A 79 11.19 -6.66 -11.56
N GLY A 80 11.52 -5.40 -11.23
CA GLY A 80 10.89 -4.22 -11.83
C GLY A 80 11.12 -4.10 -13.33
N TRP A 81 12.32 -4.43 -13.82
CA TRP A 81 12.59 -4.47 -15.26
C TRP A 81 11.82 -5.59 -15.96
N ILE A 82 11.73 -6.77 -15.32
CA ILE A 82 10.96 -7.90 -15.85
C ILE A 82 9.49 -7.52 -15.95
N GLU A 83 8.88 -7.05 -14.86
CA GLU A 83 7.47 -6.65 -14.83
C GLU A 83 7.14 -5.60 -15.89
N TRP A 84 7.98 -4.57 -16.00
CA TRP A 84 7.79 -3.55 -17.02
C TRP A 84 7.94 -4.10 -18.43
N ALA A 85 8.95 -4.93 -18.69
CA ALA A 85 9.17 -5.48 -20.01
C ALA A 85 8.04 -6.43 -20.45
N GLU A 86 7.51 -7.26 -19.56
CA GLU A 86 6.32 -8.09 -19.83
C GLU A 86 5.09 -7.22 -20.13
N LYS A 87 4.84 -6.19 -19.31
CA LYS A 87 3.69 -5.29 -19.46
C LYS A 87 3.73 -4.51 -20.79
N ASN A 88 4.91 -4.26 -21.34
CA ASN A 88 5.12 -3.47 -22.54
C ASN A 88 5.55 -4.31 -23.76
N ASP A 89 5.51 -5.64 -23.67
CA ASP A 89 5.98 -6.55 -24.73
C ASP A 89 7.38 -6.17 -25.28
N ALA A 90 8.30 -5.85 -24.37
CA ALA A 90 9.60 -5.26 -24.69
C ALA A 90 10.76 -6.27 -24.72
N PHE A 91 10.48 -7.55 -24.42
CA PHE A 91 11.47 -8.61 -24.49
C PHE A 91 11.68 -9.07 -25.93
N GLU A 92 12.93 -9.37 -26.27
CA GLU A 92 13.28 -10.05 -27.51
C GLU A 92 13.62 -11.52 -27.21
N GLY A 93 13.23 -12.44 -28.09
CA GLY A 93 13.48 -13.88 -27.95
C GLY A 93 12.33 -14.65 -27.27
N LEU A 94 12.59 -15.93 -26.93
CA LEU A 94 11.59 -16.85 -26.38
C LEU A 94 12.09 -17.56 -25.12
N GLY A 95 11.16 -17.84 -24.20
CA GLY A 95 11.41 -18.59 -22.96
C GLY A 95 12.47 -17.95 -22.07
N ASP A 96 13.42 -18.75 -21.63
CA ASP A 96 14.50 -18.33 -20.72
C ASP A 96 15.64 -17.58 -21.40
N ASN A 97 15.63 -17.49 -22.74
CA ASN A 97 16.64 -16.79 -23.53
C ASN A 97 16.22 -15.36 -23.87
N ARG A 98 15.14 -14.87 -23.25
CA ARG A 98 14.65 -13.52 -23.47
C ARG A 98 15.67 -12.49 -22.98
N ILE A 99 15.82 -11.43 -23.77
CA ILE A 99 16.71 -10.30 -23.49
C ILE A 99 15.91 -8.99 -23.51
N LEU A 100 16.37 -8.02 -22.72
CA LEU A 100 15.91 -6.64 -22.77
C LEU A 100 17.08 -5.75 -23.17
N ILE A 101 16.86 -4.90 -24.18
CA ILE A 101 17.86 -3.92 -24.59
C ILE A 101 17.83 -2.73 -23.62
N LEU A 102 18.88 -2.59 -22.84
CA LEU A 102 19.16 -1.41 -22.02
C LEU A 102 20.32 -0.63 -22.61
N SER A 103 20.35 0.68 -22.43
CA SER A 103 21.31 1.57 -23.05
C SER A 103 22.04 2.42 -22.01
N ASP A 104 23.25 2.84 -22.35
CA ASP A 104 23.95 3.92 -21.68
C ASP A 104 23.88 5.18 -22.57
N ILE A 105 23.38 6.29 -22.02
CA ILE A 105 23.34 7.59 -22.69
C ILE A 105 24.55 8.40 -22.26
N ILE A 106 25.41 8.76 -23.21
CA ILE A 106 26.60 9.57 -22.96
C ILE A 106 26.28 11.02 -23.31
N THR A 107 26.33 11.90 -22.31
CA THR A 107 26.11 13.35 -22.46
C THR A 107 27.42 14.13 -22.37
N LYS A 108 27.35 15.47 -22.37
CA LYS A 108 28.54 16.30 -22.10
C LYS A 108 29.05 16.16 -20.67
N GLU A 109 28.15 16.01 -19.72
CA GLU A 109 28.45 16.13 -18.29
C GLU A 109 28.59 14.76 -17.60
N ARG A 110 27.85 13.76 -18.07
CA ARG A 110 27.76 12.45 -17.42
C ARG A 110 27.34 11.34 -18.37
N THR A 111 27.56 10.10 -17.92
CA THR A 111 26.94 8.90 -18.51
C THR A 111 25.74 8.51 -17.65
N ILE A 112 24.61 8.28 -18.30
CA ILE A 112 23.38 7.78 -17.67
C ILE A 112 23.25 6.32 -18.07
N SER A 113 23.50 5.42 -17.12
CA SER A 113 23.67 4.00 -17.42
C SER A 113 22.41 3.17 -17.21
N ARG A 114 22.30 2.07 -17.96
CA ARG A 114 21.26 1.03 -17.81
C ARG A 114 19.83 1.57 -17.84
N VAL A 115 19.51 2.34 -18.87
CA VAL A 115 18.17 2.88 -19.11
C VAL A 115 17.48 2.19 -20.27
N ARG A 116 16.17 2.31 -20.38
CA ARG A 116 15.44 1.87 -21.58
C ARG A 116 15.08 3.07 -22.44
N ILE A 117 15.57 3.14 -23.66
CA ILE A 117 15.15 4.17 -24.62
C ILE A 117 13.71 3.88 -25.07
N LEU A 118 12.84 4.88 -24.98
CA LEU A 118 11.43 4.81 -25.34
C LEU A 118 11.11 5.61 -26.62
N GLU A 119 11.76 6.75 -26.80
CA GLU A 119 11.68 7.58 -28.02
C GLU A 119 13.09 8.08 -28.35
N LYS A 120 13.45 8.13 -29.64
CA LYS A 120 14.75 8.63 -30.13
C LYS A 120 14.56 9.49 -31.38
N GLY A 121 15.34 10.57 -31.49
CA GLY A 121 15.27 11.53 -32.60
C GLY A 121 15.68 12.93 -32.15
N ALA A 122 14.91 13.96 -32.56
CA ALA A 122 15.12 15.34 -32.11
C ALA A 122 15.05 15.51 -30.58
N LYS A 123 14.30 14.62 -29.92
CA LYS A 123 14.22 14.45 -28.48
C LYS A 123 14.47 12.98 -28.15
N ILE A 124 14.89 12.72 -26.92
CA ILE A 124 14.97 11.38 -26.35
C ILE A 124 14.04 11.29 -25.15
N LYS A 125 13.31 10.20 -25.09
CA LYS A 125 12.55 9.77 -23.91
C LYS A 125 13.14 8.45 -23.44
N TYR A 126 13.44 8.34 -22.17
CA TYR A 126 14.02 7.12 -21.63
C TYR A 126 13.52 6.83 -20.21
N LEU A 127 13.55 5.55 -19.84
CA LEU A 127 13.11 5.03 -18.55
C LEU A 127 14.31 4.63 -17.70
N GLU A 128 14.36 5.15 -16.49
CA GLU A 128 15.28 4.78 -15.43
C GLU A 128 14.50 3.97 -14.36
N MET A 129 15.10 2.89 -13.85
CA MET A 129 14.56 2.09 -12.73
C MET A 129 15.57 1.94 -11.57
N ASN A 130 16.50 2.88 -11.50
CA ASN A 130 17.50 2.94 -10.43
C ASN A 130 17.10 4.05 -9.47
N ASN A 131 17.38 3.86 -8.18
CA ASN A 131 17.17 4.90 -7.16
C ASN A 131 18.08 6.10 -7.43
N ASN A 132 17.53 7.14 -8.04
CA ASN A 132 18.25 8.34 -8.44
C ASN A 132 17.72 9.56 -7.71
N SER A 133 18.63 10.50 -7.46
CA SER A 133 18.34 11.77 -6.81
C SER A 133 18.36 12.91 -7.83
N TYR A 134 17.34 13.75 -7.81
CA TYR A 134 17.13 14.88 -8.71
C TYR A 134 16.98 16.14 -7.89
N SER A 135 17.97 17.04 -7.96
CA SER A 135 17.82 18.40 -7.45
C SER A 135 17.09 19.25 -8.48
N LEU A 136 15.95 19.80 -8.09
CA LEU A 136 15.01 20.48 -8.98
C LEU A 136 14.58 21.82 -8.38
N ASN A 137 14.18 22.74 -9.26
CA ASN A 137 13.55 23.99 -8.88
C ASN A 137 12.03 23.85 -8.92
N TRP A 138 11.34 24.55 -8.02
CA TRP A 138 9.87 24.52 -7.91
C TRP A 138 9.15 24.92 -9.20
N ASP A 139 9.75 25.81 -9.99
CA ASP A 139 9.19 26.28 -11.26
C ASP A 139 9.24 25.22 -12.37
N THR A 140 10.00 24.14 -12.21
CA THR A 140 10.05 23.01 -13.16
C THR A 140 8.86 22.07 -13.01
N ILE A 141 8.18 22.10 -11.86
CA ILE A 141 7.05 21.21 -11.55
C ILE A 141 5.81 21.65 -12.30
N ALA A 142 5.15 20.70 -12.96
CA ALA A 142 3.80 20.89 -13.48
C ALA A 142 2.75 20.48 -12.44
N VAL A 143 2.90 19.30 -11.85
CA VAL A 143 1.96 18.75 -10.85
C VAL A 143 2.65 17.67 -10.01
N VAL A 144 2.30 17.60 -8.73
CA VAL A 144 2.62 16.49 -7.82
C VAL A 144 1.35 15.66 -7.67
N LYS A 145 1.42 14.34 -7.79
CA LYS A 145 0.27 13.43 -7.67
C LYS A 145 0.57 12.31 -6.69
N ALA A 146 -0.48 11.71 -6.14
CA ALA A 146 -0.41 10.42 -5.44
C ALA A 146 -1.36 9.42 -6.09
N GLU A 147 -0.96 8.16 -6.02
CA GLU A 147 -1.82 7.06 -6.48
C GLU A 147 -3.03 6.91 -5.58
N LYS A 148 -4.18 6.61 -6.18
CA LYS A 148 -5.40 6.38 -5.42
C LYS A 148 -5.24 5.13 -4.56
N ARG A 149 -5.54 5.25 -3.27
CA ARG A 149 -5.48 4.15 -2.32
C ARG A 149 -6.45 3.07 -2.76
N LEU A 150 -5.99 1.82 -2.76
CA LEU A 150 -6.86 0.67 -3.02
C LEU A 150 -7.97 0.62 -1.98
N LYS A 151 -9.19 0.27 -2.39
CA LYS A 151 -10.34 0.09 -1.46
C LYS A 151 -10.07 -0.96 -0.37
N THR A 152 -9.19 -1.91 -0.66
CA THR A 152 -8.75 -2.94 0.29
C THR A 152 -7.70 -2.44 1.27
N ALA A 153 -7.01 -1.32 1.03
CA ALA A 153 -5.99 -0.85 1.95
C ALA A 153 -6.66 -0.27 3.21
N LEU A 154 -6.40 -0.92 4.34
CA LEU A 154 -6.84 -0.50 5.66
C LEU A 154 -5.83 0.44 6.33
N THR A 155 -4.61 0.50 5.82
CA THR A 155 -3.56 1.41 6.29
C THR A 155 -3.52 2.66 5.43
N GLY A 156 -3.43 3.82 6.08
CA GLY A 156 -3.18 5.08 5.39
C GLY A 156 -3.64 6.30 6.17
N ILE A 157 -3.48 7.46 5.54
CA ILE A 157 -3.74 8.77 6.14
C ILE A 157 -4.69 9.57 5.24
N ASN A 158 -5.72 10.15 5.84
CA ASN A 158 -6.50 11.22 5.23
C ASN A 158 -5.92 12.58 5.62
N ARG A 159 -5.97 13.54 4.72
CA ARG A 159 -5.61 14.93 4.95
C ARG A 159 -6.88 15.73 5.20
N ILE A 160 -6.79 16.68 6.12
CA ILE A 160 -7.85 17.62 6.45
C ILE A 160 -7.31 19.01 6.16
N TYR A 161 -7.94 19.73 5.24
CA TYR A 161 -7.60 21.12 4.95
C TYR A 161 -8.74 22.04 5.36
N LYS A 162 -8.41 23.10 6.11
CA LYS A 162 -9.33 24.19 6.44
C LYS A 162 -8.99 25.40 5.59
N LEU A 163 -10.01 25.98 4.95
CA LEU A 163 -9.89 27.20 4.17
C LEU A 163 -10.18 28.45 4.99
N GLU A 164 -9.74 29.61 4.49
CA GLU A 164 -9.96 30.92 5.14
C GLU A 164 -11.43 31.27 5.35
N ASN A 165 -12.32 30.74 4.52
CA ASN A 165 -13.77 30.91 4.63
C ASN A 165 -14.42 29.97 5.67
N GLY A 166 -13.62 29.14 6.35
CA GLY A 166 -14.06 28.20 7.37
C GLY A 166 -14.47 26.81 6.87
N GLN A 167 -14.53 26.59 5.55
CA GLN A 167 -14.80 25.26 4.98
C GLN A 167 -13.67 24.29 5.31
N GLU A 168 -14.04 23.01 5.52
CA GLU A 168 -13.10 21.93 5.80
C GLU A 168 -13.34 20.77 4.84
N TYR A 169 -12.25 20.25 4.28
CA TYR A 169 -12.25 19.11 3.38
C TYR A 169 -11.37 18.01 3.96
N GLU A 170 -11.93 16.81 4.10
CA GLU A 170 -11.22 15.60 4.50
C GLU A 170 -11.19 14.61 3.34
N GLY A 171 -10.03 13.99 3.10
CA GLY A 171 -9.90 12.95 2.08
C GLY A 171 -8.48 12.48 1.84
N GLN A 172 -8.33 11.55 0.90
CA GLN A 172 -7.00 11.14 0.43
C GLN A 172 -6.45 12.19 -0.53
N TYR A 173 -5.17 12.56 -0.40
CA TYR A 173 -4.50 13.42 -1.36
C TYR A 173 -4.53 12.85 -2.79
N VAL A 174 -4.88 13.69 -3.76
CA VAL A 174 -4.87 13.35 -5.19
C VAL A 174 -3.67 13.99 -5.86
N GLU A 175 -3.65 15.32 -5.88
CA GLU A 175 -2.65 16.09 -6.60
C GLU A 175 -2.57 17.53 -6.10
N GLU A 176 -1.47 18.18 -6.48
CA GLU A 176 -1.20 19.57 -6.25
C GLU A 176 -0.52 20.20 -7.46
N VAL A 177 -1.09 21.29 -7.95
CA VAL A 177 -0.44 22.17 -8.92
C VAL A 177 0.20 23.30 -8.11
N PRO A 178 1.54 23.39 -8.06
CA PRO A 178 2.21 24.33 -7.17
C PRO A 178 1.72 25.76 -7.32
N GLY A 179 1.24 26.31 -6.20
CA GLY A 179 0.78 27.69 -6.06
C GLY A 179 -0.59 27.96 -6.65
N LYS A 180 -1.31 26.91 -7.07
CA LYS A 180 -2.62 27.02 -7.71
C LYS A 180 -3.68 26.23 -6.95
N THR A 181 -3.63 24.91 -7.02
CA THR A 181 -4.73 24.05 -6.56
C THR A 181 -4.23 22.82 -5.83
N LEU A 182 -5.04 22.39 -4.85
CA LEU A 182 -4.94 21.14 -4.12
C LEU A 182 -6.21 20.32 -4.34
N SER A 183 -6.05 19.00 -4.41
CA SER A 183 -7.16 18.08 -4.68
C SER A 183 -7.22 16.91 -3.70
N LEU A 184 -8.42 16.54 -3.26
CA LEU A 184 -8.68 15.41 -2.35
C LEU A 184 -9.75 14.45 -2.90
N TYR A 185 -9.51 13.14 -2.80
CA TYR A 185 -10.54 12.11 -2.97
C TYR A 185 -11.37 12.03 -1.69
N GLN A 186 -12.67 12.31 -1.81
CA GLN A 186 -13.65 12.06 -0.74
C GLN A 186 -14.16 10.61 -0.80
N ASP A 187 -14.68 10.13 0.34
CA ASP A 187 -15.23 8.78 0.49
C ASP A 187 -16.44 8.52 -0.41
N ASN A 188 -17.17 9.57 -0.78
CA ASN A 188 -18.30 9.52 -1.73
C ASN A 188 -17.86 9.36 -3.20
N GLY A 189 -16.55 9.38 -3.48
CA GLY A 189 -15.98 9.25 -4.81
C GLY A 189 -15.79 10.57 -5.57
N VAL A 190 -16.19 11.71 -5.00
CA VAL A 190 -15.95 13.05 -5.56
C VAL A 190 -14.49 13.45 -5.34
N VAL A 191 -13.94 14.20 -6.29
CA VAL A 191 -12.65 14.89 -6.13
C VAL A 191 -12.95 16.34 -5.80
N GLU A 192 -12.61 16.76 -4.59
CA GLU A 192 -12.64 18.16 -4.21
C GLU A 192 -11.39 18.85 -4.72
N VAL A 193 -11.56 20.06 -5.26
CA VAL A 193 -10.46 20.88 -5.78
C VAL A 193 -10.61 22.29 -5.22
N PHE A 194 -9.57 22.81 -4.60
CA PHE A 194 -9.58 24.14 -3.99
C PHE A 194 -8.22 24.83 -4.13
N GLU A 195 -8.22 26.16 -3.99
CA GLU A 195 -7.03 26.99 -4.14
C GLU A 195 -6.05 26.79 -2.97
N THR A 196 -4.76 26.60 -3.28
CA THR A 196 -3.72 26.33 -2.27
C THR A 196 -3.51 27.52 -1.32
N ASP A 197 -3.62 28.76 -1.82
CA ASP A 197 -3.37 29.97 -1.03
C ASP A 197 -4.47 30.28 0.00
N LYS A 198 -5.65 29.68 -0.18
CA LYS A 198 -6.81 29.74 0.72
C LYS A 198 -6.70 28.83 1.93
N VAL A 199 -5.76 27.89 1.93
CA VAL A 199 -5.54 26.99 3.07
C VAL A 199 -4.97 27.78 4.25
N VAL A 200 -5.63 27.64 5.41
CA VAL A 200 -5.21 28.23 6.70
C VAL A 200 -4.82 27.17 7.72
N ARG A 201 -5.21 25.92 7.52
CA ARG A 201 -4.75 24.78 8.33
C ARG A 201 -4.72 23.52 7.51
N TYR A 202 -3.70 22.71 7.77
CA TYR A 202 -3.59 21.33 7.32
C TYR A 202 -3.46 20.43 8.56
N SER A 203 -4.14 19.30 8.58
CA SER A 203 -3.89 18.24 9.54
C SER A 203 -4.08 16.88 8.90
N MET A 204 -3.75 15.82 9.65
CA MET A 204 -3.89 14.45 9.18
C MET A 204 -4.72 13.59 10.12
N ARG A 205 -5.35 12.55 9.56
CA ARG A 205 -6.12 11.56 10.30
C ARG A 205 -5.76 10.15 9.84
N LYS A 206 -5.56 9.26 10.81
CA LYS A 206 -5.44 7.82 10.60
C LYS A 206 -6.75 7.24 10.08
N ILE A 207 -6.71 6.41 9.06
CA ILE A 207 -7.94 5.74 8.57
C ILE A 207 -8.28 4.51 9.41
N ASN A 208 -7.27 3.83 9.97
CA ASN A 208 -7.47 2.71 10.89
C ASN A 208 -7.19 3.17 12.34
N PRO A 209 -8.24 3.30 13.18
CA PRO A 209 -8.07 3.75 14.55
C PRO A 209 -7.31 2.74 15.43
N SER A 210 -7.35 1.46 15.09
CA SER A 210 -6.69 0.37 15.81
C SER A 210 -5.22 0.20 15.45
N GLN A 211 -4.72 0.95 14.46
CA GLN A 211 -3.32 0.94 14.05
C GLN A 211 -2.63 2.23 14.50
N ASP A 212 -1.35 2.16 14.87
CA ASP A 212 -0.59 3.35 15.26
C ASP A 212 -0.40 4.33 14.08
N LEU A 213 -0.11 5.61 14.37
CA LEU A 213 0.16 6.61 13.34
C LEU A 213 1.42 6.26 12.52
N PHE A 214 2.48 5.83 13.19
CA PHE A 214 3.73 5.43 12.56
C PHE A 214 3.58 4.13 11.78
N GLU A 215 2.63 3.28 12.12
CA GLU A 215 2.34 2.11 11.30
C GLU A 215 1.56 2.47 10.02
N GLN A 216 0.95 3.66 9.95
CA GLN A 216 0.12 4.14 8.83
C GLN A 216 0.76 5.15 7.89
N ASN A 217 1.91 5.72 8.28
CA ASN A 217 2.59 6.70 7.48
C ASN A 217 3.85 6.09 6.84
N GLU A 218 3.93 6.15 5.52
CA GLU A 218 5.04 5.59 4.74
C GLU A 218 6.37 6.32 5.01
N LEU A 219 6.28 7.58 5.46
CA LEU A 219 7.40 8.51 5.54
C LEU A 219 7.46 9.13 6.95
N LEU A 220 8.68 9.30 7.48
CA LEU A 220 8.94 10.07 8.69
C LEU A 220 9.44 11.46 8.34
N ASP A 221 8.95 12.48 9.05
CA ASP A 221 9.41 13.86 9.00
C ASP A 221 10.67 14.09 9.80
N ILE A 222 11.60 14.83 9.22
CA ILE A 222 12.77 15.38 9.90
C ILE A 222 12.79 16.88 9.65
N VAL A 223 12.67 17.67 10.71
CA VAL A 223 12.70 19.12 10.67
C VAL A 223 14.08 19.57 11.16
N LEU A 224 14.85 20.22 10.28
CA LEU A 224 16.13 20.85 10.64
C LEU A 224 15.86 22.31 11.00
N LEU A 225 16.21 22.67 12.23
CA LEU A 225 16.09 24.04 12.72
C LEU A 225 17.37 24.84 12.44
N LYS A 226 17.27 26.17 12.49
CA LYS A 226 18.37 27.11 12.27
C LYS A 226 19.50 27.01 13.30
N ASP A 227 19.21 26.46 14.47
CA ASP A 227 20.23 26.13 15.49
C ASP A 227 20.95 24.80 15.21
N ASN A 228 20.67 24.16 14.07
CA ASN A 228 21.13 22.84 13.63
C ASN A 228 20.57 21.65 14.41
N SER A 229 19.59 21.85 15.29
CA SER A 229 18.87 20.74 15.90
C SER A 229 17.98 20.04 14.86
N MET A 230 17.85 18.72 15.01
CA MET A 230 17.05 17.88 14.13
C MET A 230 15.95 17.19 14.93
N LEU A 231 14.71 17.39 14.51
CA LEU A 231 13.53 16.82 15.15
C LEU A 231 12.89 15.81 14.20
N LYS A 232 12.69 14.58 14.68
CA LYS A 232 12.15 13.47 13.88
C LYS A 232 10.81 13.00 14.41
N GLY A 233 9.85 12.78 13.52
CA GLY A 233 8.49 12.37 13.88
C GLY A 233 7.56 12.33 12.67
N ILE A 234 6.30 12.66 12.88
CA ILE A 234 5.30 12.85 11.82
C ILE A 234 4.68 14.22 12.02
N ILE A 235 4.70 15.08 10.99
CA ILE A 235 4.07 16.40 11.09
C ILE A 235 2.56 16.24 10.98
N VAL A 236 1.86 16.33 12.10
CA VAL A 236 0.41 16.06 12.18
C VAL A 236 -0.45 17.28 11.88
N GLU A 237 0.11 18.48 11.95
CA GLU A 237 -0.59 19.73 11.68
C GLU A 237 0.36 20.81 11.13
N HIS A 238 -0.13 21.64 10.22
CA HIS A 238 0.39 22.97 9.95
C HIS A 238 -0.71 24.00 10.16
N ASN A 239 -0.36 25.11 10.79
CA ASN A 239 -1.23 26.24 10.99
C ASN A 239 -0.64 27.48 10.28
N PHE A 240 -1.46 28.11 9.45
CA PHE A 240 -1.11 29.30 8.69
C PHE A 240 -1.98 30.47 9.13
N ASN A 241 -1.36 31.42 9.83
CA ASN A 241 -1.96 32.70 10.12
C ASN A 241 -2.13 33.50 8.81
N ALA A 242 -3.39 33.69 8.41
CA ALA A 242 -3.73 34.42 7.19
C ALA A 242 -3.36 35.92 7.25
N LYS A 243 -3.17 36.49 8.45
CA LYS A 243 -2.97 37.92 8.66
C LYS A 243 -1.51 38.33 8.86
N ALA A 244 -0.65 37.41 9.28
CA ALA A 244 0.78 37.67 9.47
C ALA A 244 1.59 36.39 9.26
N ALA A 245 2.84 36.53 8.81
CA ALA A 245 3.76 35.38 8.75
C ALA A 245 4.19 34.89 10.15
N SER A 246 4.06 35.75 11.16
CA SER A 246 4.26 35.39 12.57
C SER A 246 3.08 34.58 13.11
N GLY A 247 3.40 33.58 13.93
CA GLY A 247 2.41 32.63 14.48
C GLY A 247 2.05 31.49 13.53
N ASN A 248 2.80 31.30 12.44
CA ASN A 248 2.75 30.07 11.65
C ASN A 248 3.59 28.99 12.33
N TYR A 249 3.00 27.84 12.59
CA TYR A 249 3.67 26.74 13.27
C TYR A 249 3.24 25.39 12.68
N LEU A 250 4.02 24.35 12.96
CA LEU A 250 3.62 22.97 12.77
C LEU A 250 3.66 22.20 14.09
N LEU A 251 2.90 21.12 14.14
CA LEU A 251 2.95 20.15 15.23
C LEU A 251 3.60 18.87 14.74
N LEU A 252 4.70 18.47 15.38
CA LEU A 252 5.42 17.24 15.10
C LEU A 252 5.12 16.23 16.22
N GLN A 253 4.51 15.11 15.88
CA GLN A 253 4.33 13.99 16.80
C GLN A 253 5.57 13.07 16.74
N LYS A 254 6.23 12.89 17.88
CA LYS A 254 7.34 11.93 18.04
C LYS A 254 6.79 10.52 18.27
N GLU A 255 7.66 9.53 18.12
CA GLU A 255 7.32 8.12 18.33
C GLU A 255 6.87 7.82 19.77
N SER A 256 7.35 8.59 20.74
CA SER A 256 6.90 8.53 22.14
C SER A 256 5.44 8.96 22.35
N GLY A 257 4.80 9.54 21.33
CA GLY A 257 3.48 10.18 21.42
C GLY A 257 3.53 11.65 21.83
N GLU A 258 4.71 12.18 22.21
CA GLU A 258 4.91 13.60 22.48
C GLU A 258 4.64 14.44 21.22
N ILE A 259 3.92 15.55 21.38
CA ILE A 259 3.68 16.52 20.30
C ILE A 259 4.48 17.79 20.60
N GLN A 260 5.34 18.18 19.66
CA GLN A 260 6.16 19.39 19.75
C GLN A 260 5.67 20.42 18.73
N SER A 261 5.42 21.65 19.19
CA SER A 261 5.12 22.80 18.33
C SER A 261 6.42 23.45 17.86
N ILE A 262 6.51 23.78 16.57
CA ILE A 262 7.70 24.37 15.94
C ILE A 262 7.25 25.57 15.10
N ASP A 263 7.78 26.76 15.40
CA ASP A 263 7.53 27.95 14.60
C ASP A 263 8.23 27.86 13.24
N PHE A 264 7.55 28.28 12.18
CA PHE A 264 8.14 28.23 10.82
C PHE A 264 9.37 29.11 10.67
N SER A 265 9.48 30.18 11.47
CA SER A 265 10.65 31.06 11.46
C SER A 265 11.93 30.35 11.86
N ASP A 266 11.83 29.23 12.58
CA ASP A 266 12.97 28.52 13.15
C ASP A 266 13.43 27.38 12.26
N ILE A 267 12.65 27.05 11.23
CA ILE A 267 12.93 25.94 10.31
C ILE A 267 13.85 26.42 9.18
N GLU A 268 14.94 25.69 8.98
CA GLU A 268 15.85 25.89 7.84
C GLU A 268 15.49 24.96 6.68
N GLU A 269 15.17 23.70 6.99
CA GLU A 269 14.99 22.65 5.98
C GLU A 269 14.04 21.57 6.49
N TYR A 270 13.25 21.01 5.57
CA TYR A 270 12.49 19.79 5.83
C TYR A 270 13.14 18.66 5.08
N ARG A 271 13.21 17.51 5.74
CA ARG A 271 13.53 16.22 5.12
C ARG A 271 12.48 15.20 5.50
N LYS A 272 12.54 14.06 4.85
CA LYS A 272 11.91 12.86 5.38
C LYS A 272 12.81 11.65 5.16
N GLU A 273 12.39 10.51 5.69
CA GLU A 273 13.02 9.21 5.51
C GLU A 273 11.98 8.05 5.49
N VAL A 274 12.35 6.82 5.04
CA VAL A 274 11.41 5.68 4.99
C VAL A 274 11.05 5.40 6.41
N ASN A 275 9.75 5.24 6.66
CA ASN A 275 9.34 4.77 7.94
C ASN A 275 9.50 3.24 8.02
N PRO A 276 10.50 2.71 8.75
CA PRO A 276 10.67 1.26 8.89
C PRO A 276 9.51 0.61 9.65
N LYS A 277 8.66 1.40 10.33
CA LYS A 277 7.47 0.91 11.04
C LYS A 277 6.22 0.87 10.17
N PHE A 278 6.26 1.40 8.95
CA PHE A 278 5.11 1.35 8.05
C PHE A 278 4.69 -0.11 7.84
N LYS A 279 3.43 -0.40 8.17
CA LYS A 279 2.90 -1.77 8.19
C LYS A 279 1.58 -1.80 7.42
N PRO A 280 1.62 -1.92 6.09
CA PRO A 280 0.42 -1.88 5.29
C PRO A 280 -0.47 -3.09 5.59
N LEU A 281 -1.73 -2.82 5.92
CA LEU A 281 -2.78 -3.79 6.11
C LEU A 281 -3.73 -3.72 4.91
N PHE A 282 -4.04 -4.88 4.37
CA PHE A 282 -4.99 -5.02 3.29
C PHE A 282 -6.09 -5.99 3.67
N ASP A 283 -7.28 -5.66 3.23
CA ASP A 283 -8.48 -6.45 3.32
C ASP A 283 -8.72 -7.24 2.02
N ILE A 284 -9.80 -8.02 2.02
CA ILE A 284 -10.46 -8.56 0.85
C ILE A 284 -11.89 -8.01 0.77
N LEU A 285 -12.34 -7.66 -0.44
CA LEU A 285 -13.72 -7.24 -0.66
C LEU A 285 -14.59 -8.47 -0.92
N LEU A 286 -15.46 -8.76 0.04
CA LEU A 286 -16.43 -9.86 -0.05
C LEU A 286 -17.84 -9.31 -0.25
N ARG A 287 -18.64 -10.06 -1.02
CA ARG A 287 -20.09 -9.85 -1.05
C ARG A 287 -20.70 -10.40 0.24
N GLU A 288 -21.89 -9.92 0.55
CA GLU A 288 -22.63 -10.38 1.72
C GLU A 288 -22.85 -11.91 1.65
N GLY A 289 -22.48 -12.62 2.72
CA GLY A 289 -22.53 -14.07 2.83
C GLY A 289 -21.35 -14.81 2.20
N GLU A 290 -20.41 -14.14 1.52
CA GLU A 290 -19.20 -14.78 1.01
C GLU A 290 -18.21 -15.06 2.14
N LEU A 291 -17.43 -16.13 1.96
CA LEU A 291 -16.42 -16.60 2.90
C LEU A 291 -15.22 -17.18 2.14
N VAL A 292 -14.03 -16.78 2.55
CA VAL A 292 -12.76 -17.35 2.09
C VAL A 292 -11.96 -17.90 3.27
N VAL A 293 -11.08 -18.85 2.98
CA VAL A 293 -10.15 -19.43 3.96
C VAL A 293 -8.74 -19.17 3.46
N ASP A 294 -7.91 -18.49 4.25
CA ASP A 294 -6.56 -18.04 3.87
C ASP A 294 -6.52 -17.35 2.49
N ARG A 295 -7.50 -16.48 2.22
CA ARG A 295 -7.72 -15.79 0.93
C ARG A 295 -7.93 -16.70 -0.28
N GLN A 296 -8.12 -17.99 -0.06
CA GLN A 296 -8.48 -18.95 -1.11
C GLN A 296 -10.01 -19.07 -1.18
N GLN A 297 -10.53 -19.06 -2.41
CA GLN A 297 -11.95 -19.23 -2.66
C GLN A 297 -12.44 -20.58 -2.16
N THR A 298 -13.58 -20.57 -1.49
CA THR A 298 -14.17 -21.77 -0.90
C THR A 298 -15.38 -22.25 -1.69
N LYS A 299 -15.73 -23.52 -1.50
CA LYS A 299 -16.99 -24.07 -1.98
C LYS A 299 -17.89 -24.38 -0.80
N THR A 300 -19.12 -23.87 -0.85
CA THR A 300 -20.18 -24.29 0.07
C THR A 300 -20.80 -25.58 -0.47
N LEU A 301 -20.76 -26.64 0.32
CA LEU A 301 -21.27 -27.95 -0.02
C LEU A 301 -22.50 -28.27 0.84
N LYS A 302 -23.52 -28.90 0.25
CA LYS A 302 -24.62 -29.49 1.03
C LYS A 302 -24.15 -30.78 1.68
N VAL A 303 -24.56 -31.01 2.93
CA VAL A 303 -24.27 -32.25 3.64
C VAL A 303 -25.49 -33.16 3.68
N GLU A 304 -25.23 -34.46 3.76
CA GLU A 304 -26.25 -35.46 4.05
C GLU A 304 -26.20 -35.79 5.55
N GLU A 305 -27.37 -35.93 6.17
CA GLU A 305 -27.50 -36.33 7.57
C GLU A 305 -28.09 -37.74 7.59
N GLU A 306 -27.30 -38.71 8.04
CA GLU A 306 -27.72 -40.11 8.20
C GLU A 306 -27.35 -40.57 9.61
N ASP A 307 -28.33 -41.10 10.34
CA ASP A 307 -28.24 -41.42 11.77
C ASP A 307 -27.74 -40.23 12.61
N SER A 308 -26.53 -40.34 13.19
CA SER A 308 -25.86 -39.30 13.97
C SER A 308 -24.74 -38.59 13.21
N TYR A 309 -24.54 -38.92 11.92
CA TYR A 309 -23.44 -38.43 11.11
C TYR A 309 -23.89 -37.33 10.17
N ILE A 310 -23.11 -36.25 10.15
CA ILE A 310 -23.13 -35.23 9.12
C ILE A 310 -22.04 -35.61 8.12
N ILE A 311 -22.46 -36.09 6.95
CA ILE A 311 -21.62 -36.70 5.92
C ILE A 311 -21.24 -35.65 4.87
N LEU A 312 -19.94 -35.55 4.59
CA LEU A 312 -19.39 -34.66 3.57
C LEU A 312 -19.48 -35.33 2.19
N PRO A 313 -19.72 -34.56 1.11
CA PRO A 313 -19.61 -35.05 -0.27
C PRO A 313 -18.20 -35.53 -0.62
N ASN A 314 -18.10 -36.48 -1.57
CA ASN A 314 -16.85 -37.13 -1.97
C ASN A 314 -15.82 -36.22 -2.68
N ASP A 315 -16.22 -35.03 -3.13
CA ASP A 315 -15.41 -34.16 -3.98
C ASP A 315 -15.58 -32.69 -3.56
N THR A 316 -14.55 -31.85 -3.44
CA THR A 316 -13.13 -32.02 -3.11
C THR A 316 -12.78 -30.73 -2.37
N CYS A 317 -12.11 -30.85 -1.24
CA CYS A 317 -11.60 -29.71 -0.51
C CYS A 317 -10.84 -28.74 -1.44
N SER A 318 -11.35 -27.51 -1.63
CA SER A 318 -10.75 -26.55 -2.56
C SER A 318 -9.59 -25.76 -1.96
N VAL A 319 -9.49 -25.75 -0.63
CA VAL A 319 -8.50 -24.97 0.10
C VAL A 319 -7.53 -25.91 0.80
N MET A 320 -6.25 -25.73 0.47
CA MET A 320 -5.14 -26.52 0.99
C MET A 320 -4.19 -25.61 1.74
N ILE A 321 -4.06 -25.83 3.05
CA ILE A 321 -3.21 -25.03 3.94
C ILE A 321 -2.00 -25.87 4.33
N LYS A 322 -0.80 -25.33 4.11
CA LYS A 322 0.44 -25.99 4.54
C LYS A 322 0.60 -25.82 6.05
N ARG A 323 0.86 -26.94 6.75
CA ARG A 323 1.10 -26.96 8.19
C ARG A 323 2.35 -26.14 8.53
N LYS A 324 2.23 -25.33 9.57
CA LYS A 324 3.36 -24.67 10.25
C LYS A 324 3.54 -25.28 11.64
N GLN A 325 4.79 -25.36 12.09
CA GLN A 325 5.12 -25.81 13.45
C GLN A 325 5.41 -24.59 14.35
N PRO A 326 5.00 -24.60 15.63
CA PRO A 326 4.30 -25.69 16.34
C PRO A 326 2.79 -25.79 16.01
N VAL A 327 2.20 -24.70 15.52
CA VAL A 327 0.76 -24.55 15.26
C VAL A 327 0.57 -23.92 13.88
N THR A 328 -0.52 -24.29 13.20
CA THR A 328 -0.94 -23.64 11.95
C THR A 328 -2.01 -22.60 12.24
N GLU A 329 -1.70 -21.33 11.98
CA GLU A 329 -2.69 -20.27 11.99
C GLU A 329 -3.54 -20.36 10.71
N VAL A 330 -4.86 -20.41 10.87
CA VAL A 330 -5.82 -20.39 9.76
C VAL A 330 -6.70 -19.15 9.89
N THR A 331 -6.81 -18.41 8.80
CA THR A 331 -7.66 -17.22 8.70
C THR A 331 -8.94 -17.56 7.95
N ILE A 332 -10.08 -17.19 8.53
CA ILE A 332 -11.36 -17.13 7.83
C ILE A 332 -11.72 -15.65 7.65
N GLU A 333 -12.03 -15.23 6.43
CA GLU A 333 -12.52 -13.89 6.13
C GLU A 333 -13.92 -14.01 5.54
N THR A 334 -14.90 -13.32 6.12
CA THR A 334 -16.29 -13.35 5.67
C THR A 334 -16.96 -11.99 5.82
N ARG A 335 -17.95 -11.70 4.99
CA ARG A 335 -18.86 -10.57 5.22
C ARG A 335 -20.21 -11.10 5.66
N PHE A 336 -20.51 -10.99 6.95
CA PHE A 336 -21.80 -11.43 7.49
C PHE A 336 -22.96 -10.63 6.89
N THR A 337 -24.11 -11.29 6.79
CA THR A 337 -25.39 -10.62 6.55
C THR A 337 -25.75 -9.78 7.77
N ASP A 338 -26.40 -8.63 7.63
CA ASP A 338 -26.63 -7.67 8.73
C ASP A 338 -27.36 -8.28 9.96
N ASN A 339 -28.14 -9.35 9.77
CA ASN A 339 -28.81 -10.09 10.86
C ASN A 339 -27.92 -11.10 11.62
N ASN A 340 -26.67 -11.32 11.19
CA ASN A 340 -25.76 -12.38 11.69
C ASN A 340 -24.41 -11.84 12.19
N GLN A 341 -24.30 -10.56 12.52
CA GLN A 341 -23.01 -9.93 12.89
C GLN A 341 -22.34 -10.52 14.15
N ASN A 342 -23.08 -11.24 15.00
CA ASN A 342 -22.56 -11.90 16.19
C ASN A 342 -22.36 -13.42 16.03
N GLN A 343 -22.43 -13.94 14.80
CA GLN A 343 -22.30 -15.37 14.56
C GLN A 343 -20.82 -15.80 14.66
N THR A 344 -20.47 -16.55 15.70
CA THR A 344 -19.17 -17.21 15.77
C THR A 344 -19.15 -18.37 14.78
N LEU A 345 -18.22 -18.33 13.84
CA LEU A 345 -17.95 -19.47 12.98
C LEU A 345 -17.13 -20.47 13.77
N GLU A 346 -17.67 -21.67 13.96
CA GLU A 346 -16.97 -22.76 14.63
C GLU A 346 -16.39 -23.72 13.60
N ILE A 347 -15.15 -24.14 13.84
CA ILE A 347 -14.45 -25.11 13.00
C ILE A 347 -14.49 -26.46 13.68
N VAL A 348 -14.81 -27.52 12.94
CA VAL A 348 -14.83 -28.90 13.43
C VAL A 348 -13.99 -29.78 12.52
N LYS A 349 -13.30 -30.77 13.11
CA LYS A 349 -12.50 -31.74 12.36
C LYS A 349 -13.37 -32.88 11.82
N ALA A 350 -13.42 -33.04 10.50
CA ALA A 350 -14.07 -34.18 9.87
C ALA A 350 -13.18 -35.42 9.96
N LYS A 351 -13.76 -36.56 10.36
CA LYS A 351 -13.05 -37.83 10.54
C LYS A 351 -13.40 -38.78 9.40
N LYS A 352 -12.41 -39.51 8.90
CA LYS A 352 -12.65 -40.60 7.95
C LYS A 352 -13.37 -41.74 8.67
N ARG A 353 -14.51 -42.17 8.14
CA ARG A 353 -15.34 -43.28 8.62
C ARG A 353 -15.50 -44.31 7.51
N MET A 354 -15.95 -45.50 7.87
CA MET A 354 -16.17 -46.61 6.94
C MET A 354 -17.55 -47.21 7.18
N ASP A 355 -18.38 -47.22 6.15
CA ASP A 355 -19.60 -48.01 6.14
C ASP A 355 -19.20 -49.49 5.97
N LYS A 356 -19.34 -50.29 7.03
CA LYS A 356 -18.97 -51.71 7.02
C LYS A 356 -19.85 -52.54 6.07
N LYS A 357 -21.09 -52.12 5.81
CA LYS A 357 -22.04 -52.83 4.93
C LYS A 357 -21.75 -52.51 3.47
N LYS A 358 -21.57 -51.23 3.14
CA LYS A 358 -21.30 -50.78 1.76
C LYS A 358 -19.80 -50.84 1.38
N LYS A 359 -18.90 -51.04 2.34
CA LYS A 359 -17.43 -51.00 2.19
C LYS A 359 -16.91 -49.69 1.57
N ILE A 360 -17.61 -48.58 1.81
CA ILE A 360 -17.23 -47.26 1.31
C ILE A 360 -16.70 -46.41 2.48
N SER A 361 -15.57 -45.74 2.27
CA SER A 361 -15.07 -44.75 3.22
C SER A 361 -15.60 -43.36 2.90
N PHE A 362 -16.04 -42.62 3.91
CA PHE A 362 -16.56 -41.26 3.78
C PHE A 362 -16.01 -40.38 4.90
N PHE A 363 -16.06 -39.06 4.73
CA PHE A 363 -15.74 -38.11 5.80
C PHE A 363 -17.00 -37.65 6.49
N ALA A 364 -17.00 -37.65 7.83
CA ALA A 364 -18.13 -37.20 8.62
C ALA A 364 -17.70 -36.65 9.98
N PHE A 365 -18.60 -35.89 10.59
CA PHE A 365 -18.54 -35.43 11.98
C PHE A 365 -19.94 -35.56 12.61
N THR A 366 -20.05 -35.44 13.93
CA THR A 366 -21.33 -35.52 14.65
C THR A 366 -21.65 -34.22 15.37
N TYR A 367 -22.89 -34.05 15.82
CA TYR A 367 -23.26 -32.94 16.71
C TYR A 367 -22.45 -32.93 18.01
N GLU A 368 -22.05 -34.11 18.51
CA GLU A 368 -21.15 -34.21 19.67
C GLU A 368 -19.75 -33.65 19.35
N ASP A 369 -19.22 -33.89 18.15
CA ASP A 369 -17.94 -33.32 17.72
C ASP A 369 -18.02 -31.78 17.66
N ILE A 370 -19.15 -31.19 17.25
CA ILE A 370 -19.36 -29.74 17.26
C ILE A 370 -19.28 -29.19 18.70
N VAL A 371 -19.95 -29.83 19.65
CA VAL A 371 -20.02 -29.33 21.04
C VAL A 371 -18.72 -29.56 21.80
N LYS A 372 -18.02 -30.67 21.56
CA LYS A 372 -16.85 -31.08 22.37
C LYS A 372 -15.50 -30.74 21.76
N SER A 373 -15.44 -30.53 20.44
CA SER A 373 -14.18 -30.37 19.71
C SER A 373 -14.21 -29.23 18.68
N ASN A 374 -15.12 -28.27 18.85
CA ASN A 374 -15.05 -27.04 18.09
C ASN A 374 -13.76 -26.27 18.39
N ILE A 375 -13.27 -25.58 17.37
CA ILE A 375 -12.14 -24.68 17.48
C ILE A 375 -12.70 -23.27 17.37
N HIS A 376 -12.54 -22.50 18.44
CA HIS A 376 -12.95 -21.10 18.51
C HIS A 376 -11.86 -20.18 17.95
N PRO A 377 -12.24 -19.01 17.40
CA PRO A 377 -11.27 -18.04 16.94
C PRO A 377 -10.47 -17.45 18.11
N LEU A 378 -9.17 -17.30 17.94
CA LEU A 378 -8.26 -16.55 18.81
C LEU A 378 -8.53 -15.04 18.76
N SER A 379 -8.93 -14.54 17.59
CA SER A 379 -9.28 -13.13 17.40
C SER A 379 -10.35 -12.96 16.34
N VAL A 380 -11.17 -11.93 16.52
CA VAL A 380 -12.23 -11.52 15.59
C VAL A 380 -12.12 -10.02 15.41
N GLN A 381 -11.98 -9.57 14.18
CA GLN A 381 -11.88 -8.14 13.84
C GLN A 381 -12.70 -7.85 12.59
N THR A 382 -13.50 -6.78 12.64
CA THR A 382 -14.28 -6.32 11.47
C THR A 382 -13.65 -5.05 10.94
N SER A 383 -13.33 -5.04 9.65
CA SER A 383 -12.76 -3.89 8.96
C SER A 383 -13.84 -2.85 8.59
N ILE A 384 -13.39 -1.67 8.14
CA ILE A 384 -14.27 -0.64 7.57
C ILE A 384 -15.03 -1.10 6.33
N ASN A 385 -14.55 -2.14 5.62
CA ASN A 385 -15.25 -2.73 4.47
C ASN A 385 -16.30 -3.77 4.88
N LYS A 386 -16.56 -3.92 6.19
CA LYS A 386 -17.46 -4.93 6.79
C LYS A 386 -16.98 -6.38 6.58
N THR A 387 -15.72 -6.58 6.23
CA THR A 387 -15.11 -7.92 6.22
C THR A 387 -14.68 -8.26 7.65
N THR A 388 -15.19 -9.37 8.16
CA THR A 388 -14.78 -9.93 9.45
C THR A 388 -13.69 -10.97 9.23
N LYS A 389 -12.53 -10.75 9.86
CA LYS A 389 -11.41 -11.68 9.92
C LYS A 389 -11.46 -12.44 11.25
N LEU A 390 -11.49 -13.77 11.16
CA LEU A 390 -11.45 -14.70 12.28
C LEU A 390 -10.18 -15.54 12.18
N VAL A 391 -9.35 -15.53 13.23
CA VAL A 391 -8.06 -16.24 13.24
C VAL A 391 -8.14 -17.44 14.17
N TYR A 392 -7.72 -18.61 13.71
CA TYR A 392 -7.80 -19.88 14.45
C TYR A 392 -6.42 -20.52 14.60
N SER A 393 -6.25 -21.25 15.69
CA SER A 393 -5.08 -22.10 15.96
C SER A 393 -5.42 -23.55 15.67
N ILE A 394 -4.75 -24.18 14.70
CA ILE A 394 -4.95 -25.59 14.35
C ILE A 394 -3.65 -26.36 14.53
N ASP A 395 -3.66 -27.33 15.45
CA ASP A 395 -2.46 -28.04 15.88
C ASP A 395 -2.11 -29.25 15.00
N ASN A 396 -3.11 -29.82 14.35
CA ASN A 396 -3.02 -31.11 13.68
C ASN A 396 -3.42 -31.04 12.20
N THR A 397 -2.83 -31.91 11.39
CA THR A 397 -3.24 -32.10 10.00
C THR A 397 -4.61 -32.77 9.92
N GLY A 398 -5.31 -32.56 8.80
CA GLY A 398 -6.58 -33.22 8.50
C GLY A 398 -7.60 -32.30 7.82
N LEU A 399 -8.79 -32.86 7.61
CA LEU A 399 -9.92 -32.18 7.00
C LEU A 399 -10.75 -31.47 8.09
N TYR A 400 -10.97 -30.18 7.89
CA TYR A 400 -11.75 -29.33 8.78
C TYR A 400 -12.95 -28.74 8.02
N VAL A 401 -14.00 -28.39 8.74
CA VAL A 401 -15.22 -27.82 8.18
C VAL A 401 -15.75 -26.67 9.02
N ILE A 402 -16.34 -25.70 8.34
CA ILE A 402 -17.22 -24.69 8.94
C ILE A 402 -18.65 -25.13 8.61
N TYR A 403 -19.45 -25.46 9.63
CA TYR A 403 -20.80 -25.99 9.44
C TYR A 403 -21.87 -24.92 9.70
N ASN A 404 -22.83 -24.82 8.79
CA ASN A 404 -24.04 -24.02 8.94
C ASN A 404 -25.25 -24.95 9.14
N PRO A 405 -25.76 -25.09 10.38
CA PRO A 405 -26.86 -26.02 10.68
C PRO A 405 -28.18 -25.59 10.04
N GLN A 406 -28.44 -24.28 9.93
CA GLN A 406 -29.70 -23.77 9.35
C GLN A 406 -29.83 -24.11 7.87
N LYS A 407 -28.71 -24.03 7.13
CA LYS A 407 -28.67 -24.32 5.69
C LYS A 407 -28.29 -25.76 5.37
N LYS A 408 -27.88 -26.55 6.37
CA LYS A 408 -27.28 -27.88 6.21
C LYS A 408 -26.15 -27.87 5.17
N THR A 409 -25.22 -26.94 5.35
CA THR A 409 -24.07 -26.77 4.46
C THR A 409 -22.77 -26.72 5.22
N VAL A 410 -21.68 -27.13 4.58
CA VAL A 410 -20.31 -27.04 5.08
C VAL A 410 -19.41 -26.31 4.11
N ILE A 411 -18.34 -25.74 4.65
CA ILE A 411 -17.20 -25.25 3.89
C ILE A 411 -15.96 -26.04 4.34
N PRO A 412 -15.48 -27.01 3.54
CA PRO A 412 -14.32 -27.82 3.91
C PRO A 412 -13.00 -27.14 3.53
N PHE A 413 -11.98 -27.30 4.37
CA PHE A 413 -10.59 -26.96 4.09
C PHE A 413 -9.64 -28.00 4.72
N GLU A 414 -8.45 -28.19 4.18
CA GLU A 414 -7.51 -29.23 4.64
C GLU A 414 -6.19 -28.61 5.08
N VAL A 415 -5.70 -29.01 6.25
CA VAL A 415 -4.35 -28.66 6.75
C VAL A 415 -3.43 -29.86 6.52
N LYS A 416 -2.36 -29.68 5.74
CA LYS A 416 -1.38 -30.72 5.35
C LYS A 416 0.01 -30.49 5.88
#